data_AF-A0A0M3M8L0-F1
#
_entry.id   AF-A0A0M3M8L0-F1
#
_cell.length_a   1.000
_cell.length_b   1.000
_cell.length_c   1.000
_cell.angle_alpha   90.00
_cell.angle_beta   90.00
_cell.angle_gamma   90.00
#
_symmetry.space_group_name_H-M   'P 1'
#
loop_
_entity.id
_entity.type
_entity.pdbx_description
1 polymer ?
#
loop_
_entity_poly.entity_id
_entity_poly.type
_entity_poly.pdbx_seq_one_letter_code
_entity_poly.pdbx_strand_id
1 'polypeptide(L)'
;VCKSAITFIDGDKGVLRYRGYDIDGLAAMQGGFLRSVYLLFYGVLPNEEELRTFSATVAREYSVPQSVIDLIRSFPRDAHPMAILIACFAALSAHYHGNEPPSLLDGAVLAVSKVAGVVASIYRHIANLEPVAADTNLGYSENFIHMMFGNSVGSRSDVMCRVMDVIFTLHADHEQNASTAAVRISCSAGAGLFACLVAGAATLWGSAHGGANEAVINMLDEIGSPENVSSFIQKVKSNSDAVRL
;
A
#
# COMPACT_ATOMS: atom_id res chain seq x y z
N VAL A 1 14.15 20.42 4.91
CA VAL A 1 15.15 19.42 4.43
C VAL A 1 15.59 18.58 5.62
N CYS A 2 15.79 17.28 5.46
CA CYS A 2 16.16 16.36 6.54
C CYS A 2 17.27 15.41 6.11
N LYS A 3 17.93 14.76 7.07
CA LYS A 3 18.77 13.59 6.82
C LYS A 3 17.95 12.33 7.11
N SER A 4 18.01 11.35 6.22
CA SER A 4 17.35 10.05 6.38
C SER A 4 18.39 8.94 6.28
N ALA A 5 18.19 7.90 7.09
CA ALA A 5 18.96 6.65 7.01
C ALA A 5 18.06 5.46 6.63
N ILE A 6 16.85 5.74 6.09
CA ILE A 6 15.82 4.73 5.78
C ILE A 6 16.06 4.12 4.41
N THR A 7 16.07 4.96 3.37
CA THR A 7 16.21 4.54 1.98
C THR A 7 17.19 5.45 1.26
N PHE A 8 17.97 4.85 0.36
CA PHE A 8 18.88 5.54 -0.53
C PHE A 8 18.48 5.30 -1.98
N ILE A 9 18.47 6.35 -2.78
CA ILE A 9 18.16 6.30 -4.21
C ILE A 9 19.27 7.01 -5.00
N ASP A 10 19.81 6.34 -6.01
CA ASP A 10 20.65 6.91 -7.06
C ASP A 10 19.92 6.65 -8.39
N GLY A 11 19.11 7.65 -8.80
CA GLY A 11 18.23 7.53 -9.98
C GLY A 11 18.99 7.37 -11.29
N ASP A 12 20.17 8.00 -11.41
CA ASP A 12 21.01 7.90 -12.61
C ASP A 12 21.57 6.49 -12.81
N LYS A 13 21.77 5.75 -11.71
CA LYS A 13 22.25 4.37 -11.73
C LYS A 13 21.15 3.32 -11.52
N GLY A 14 19.91 3.75 -11.32
CA GLY A 14 18.79 2.86 -11.00
C GLY A 14 18.99 2.07 -9.71
N VAL A 15 19.66 2.64 -8.71
CA VAL A 15 19.91 1.97 -7.43
C VAL A 15 18.90 2.43 -6.39
N LEU A 16 18.22 1.47 -5.76
CA LEU A 16 17.35 1.70 -4.62
C LEU A 16 17.71 0.72 -3.50
N ARG A 17 17.97 1.24 -2.30
CA ARG A 17 18.35 0.45 -1.13
C ARG A 17 17.54 0.79 0.10
N TYR A 18 16.95 -0.23 0.73
CA TYR A 18 16.36 -0.11 2.06
C TYR A 18 17.40 -0.42 3.12
N ARG A 19 17.73 0.55 3.97
CA ARG A 19 18.74 0.42 5.04
C ARG A 19 20.08 -0.16 4.55
N GLY A 20 20.45 0.11 3.30
CA GLY A 20 21.67 -0.40 2.66
C GLY A 20 21.54 -1.72 1.91
N TYR A 21 20.39 -2.40 1.96
CA TYR A 21 20.11 -3.62 1.19
C TYR A 21 19.48 -3.30 -0.15
N ASP A 22 19.98 -3.91 -1.23
CA ASP A 22 19.42 -3.75 -2.57
C ASP A 22 17.99 -4.33 -2.63
N ILE A 23 17.08 -3.59 -3.24
CA ILE A 23 15.65 -3.93 -3.26
C ILE A 23 15.37 -5.24 -4.01
N ASP A 24 16.11 -5.53 -5.07
CA ASP A 24 15.97 -6.77 -5.85
C ASP A 24 16.25 -8.00 -4.98
N GLY A 25 17.23 -7.89 -4.08
CA GLY A 25 17.56 -8.94 -3.13
C GLY A 25 16.43 -9.17 -2.13
N LEU A 26 15.81 -8.08 -1.64
CA LEU A 26 14.68 -8.15 -0.71
C LEU A 26 13.43 -8.73 -1.39
N ALA A 27 13.14 -8.32 -2.62
CA ALA A 27 11.99 -8.80 -3.39
C ALA A 27 12.11 -10.29 -3.78
N ALA A 28 13.33 -10.82 -3.89
CA ALA A 28 13.57 -12.23 -4.14
C ALA A 28 13.42 -13.11 -2.87
N MET A 29 13.36 -12.53 -1.67
CA MET A 29 13.20 -13.28 -0.43
C MET A 29 11.76 -13.77 -0.24
N GLN A 30 11.61 -14.92 0.39
CA GLN A 30 10.30 -15.39 0.82
C GLN A 30 9.80 -14.53 2.00
N GLY A 31 8.56 -14.04 1.91
CA GLY A 31 8.01 -13.07 2.87
C GLY A 31 8.77 -11.75 2.83
N GLY A 32 9.19 -11.33 1.63
CA GLY A 32 10.01 -10.15 1.39
C GLY A 32 9.36 -8.89 1.94
N PHE A 33 8.02 -8.82 1.91
CA PHE A 33 7.32 -7.63 2.38
C PHE A 33 7.47 -7.43 3.89
N LEU A 34 7.11 -8.42 4.72
CA LEU A 34 7.22 -8.26 6.19
C LEU A 34 8.68 -8.15 6.66
N ARG A 35 9.63 -8.81 5.98
CA ARG A 35 11.07 -8.60 6.22
C ARG A 35 11.47 -7.16 5.93
N SER A 36 10.98 -6.59 4.83
CA SER A 36 11.26 -5.21 4.45
C SER A 36 10.62 -4.20 5.40
N VAL A 37 9.37 -4.43 5.84
CA VAL A 37 8.74 -3.59 6.88
C VAL A 37 9.54 -3.64 8.17
N TYR A 38 9.93 -4.83 8.63
CA TYR A 38 10.78 -4.99 9.81
C TYR A 38 12.11 -4.22 9.64
N LEU A 39 12.79 -4.42 8.51
CA LEU A 39 14.03 -3.72 8.19
C LEU A 39 13.85 -2.19 8.22
N LEU A 40 12.80 -1.67 7.61
CA LEU A 40 12.52 -0.23 7.56
C LEU A 40 12.26 0.35 8.95
N PHE A 41 11.53 -0.38 9.80
CA PHE A 41 11.20 0.07 11.15
C PHE A 41 12.35 -0.08 12.15
N TYR A 42 13.03 -1.22 12.16
CA TYR A 42 14.04 -1.56 13.17
C TYR A 42 15.48 -1.31 12.71
N GLY A 43 15.71 -1.09 11.41
CA GLY A 43 17.02 -0.80 10.83
C GLY A 43 17.90 -2.03 10.59
N VAL A 44 17.42 -3.23 10.94
CA VAL A 44 18.13 -4.51 10.79
C VAL A 44 17.20 -5.55 10.18
N LEU A 45 17.74 -6.50 9.41
CA LEU A 45 16.95 -7.62 8.91
C LEU A 45 16.62 -8.58 10.07
N PRO A 46 15.38 -9.09 10.15
CA PRO A 46 15.02 -10.04 11.20
C PRO A 46 15.62 -11.42 10.90
N ASN A 47 16.00 -12.13 11.95
CA ASN A 47 16.16 -13.58 11.90
C ASN A 47 14.77 -14.28 11.84
N GLU A 48 14.75 -15.60 11.66
CA GLU A 48 13.49 -16.35 11.50
C GLU A 48 12.55 -16.25 12.71
N GLU A 49 13.09 -16.22 13.93
CA GLU A 49 12.28 -16.14 15.14
C GLU A 49 11.71 -14.72 15.36
N GLU A 50 12.50 -13.70 15.03
CA GLU A 50 12.05 -12.31 15.02
C GLU A 50 10.96 -12.09 13.97
N LEU A 51 11.14 -12.65 12.76
CA LEU A 51 10.16 -12.56 11.69
C LEU A 51 8.87 -13.30 12.05
N ARG A 52 8.95 -14.49 12.64
CA ARG A 52 7.79 -15.26 13.11
C ARG A 52 7.00 -14.47 14.15
N THR A 53 7.71 -13.90 15.13
CA THR A 53 7.11 -13.06 16.17
C THR A 53 6.45 -11.83 15.57
N PHE A 54 7.15 -11.12 14.69
CA PHE A 54 6.65 -9.92 14.03
C PHE A 54 5.41 -10.21 13.18
N SER A 55 5.44 -11.28 12.38
CA SER A 55 4.31 -11.73 11.57
C SER A 55 3.10 -12.04 12.44
N ALA A 56 3.28 -12.71 13.58
CA ALA A 56 2.20 -12.99 14.52
C ALA A 56 1.64 -11.72 15.19
N THR A 57 2.46 -10.69 15.41
CA THR A 57 1.99 -9.39 15.90
C THR A 57 1.16 -8.67 14.85
N VAL A 58 1.63 -8.64 13.60
CA VAL A 58 0.89 -8.05 12.48
C VAL A 58 -0.44 -8.80 12.26
N ALA A 59 -0.42 -10.13 12.27
CA ALA A 59 -1.60 -10.95 12.01
C ALA A 59 -2.72 -10.79 13.04
N ARG A 60 -2.37 -10.58 14.32
CA ARG A 60 -3.35 -10.33 15.39
C ARG A 60 -4.22 -9.11 15.14
N GLU A 61 -3.72 -8.16 14.35
CA GLU A 61 -4.41 -6.90 14.08
C GLU A 61 -5.12 -6.87 12.72
N TYR A 62 -5.22 -7.99 11.98
CA TYR A 62 -5.83 -7.94 10.64
C TYR A 62 -7.31 -7.55 10.62
N SER A 63 -8.04 -7.78 11.72
CA SER A 63 -9.47 -7.45 11.79
C SER A 63 -9.71 -5.94 11.72
N VAL A 64 -10.53 -5.51 10.77
CA VAL A 64 -10.97 -4.13 10.62
C VAL A 64 -12.12 -3.84 11.58
N PRO A 65 -12.13 -2.70 12.29
CA PRO A 65 -13.26 -2.33 13.15
C PRO A 65 -14.58 -2.27 12.38
N GLN A 66 -15.67 -2.76 12.98
CA GLN A 66 -16.98 -2.81 12.32
C GLN A 66 -17.46 -1.42 11.86
N SER A 67 -17.16 -0.36 12.62
CA SER A 67 -17.49 1.02 12.24
C SER A 67 -16.83 1.46 10.93
N VAL A 68 -15.63 0.96 10.62
CA VAL A 68 -14.93 1.24 9.37
C VAL A 68 -15.56 0.45 8.22
N ILE A 69 -15.97 -0.80 8.46
CA ILE A 69 -16.72 -1.60 7.47
C ILE A 69 -18.06 -0.94 7.13
N ASP A 70 -18.79 -0.45 8.15
CA ASP A 70 -20.07 0.23 7.95
C ASP A 70 -19.89 1.56 7.20
N LEU A 71 -18.79 2.29 7.47
CA LEU A 71 -18.42 3.48 6.71
C LEU A 71 -18.14 3.14 5.24
N ILE A 72 -17.37 2.09 4.95
CA ILE A 72 -17.12 1.65 3.57
C ILE A 72 -18.46 1.38 2.86
N ARG A 73 -19.38 0.66 3.51
CA ARG A 73 -20.71 0.34 2.97
C ARG A 73 -21.59 1.57 2.71
N SER A 74 -21.32 2.69 3.36
CA SER A 74 -22.09 3.93 3.18
C SER A 74 -21.76 4.69 1.89
N PHE A 75 -20.63 4.39 1.26
CA PHE A 75 -20.23 5.05 0.01
C PHE A 75 -20.98 4.48 -1.21
N PRO A 76 -21.23 5.30 -2.24
CA PRO A 76 -21.60 4.79 -3.56
C PRO A 76 -20.59 3.76 -4.06
N ARG A 77 -21.05 2.73 -4.77
CA ARG A 77 -20.17 1.65 -5.27
C ARG A 77 -19.28 2.10 -6.43
N ASP A 78 -19.62 3.18 -7.11
CA ASP A 78 -18.85 3.84 -8.15
C ASP A 78 -17.92 4.94 -7.62
N ALA A 79 -17.87 5.15 -6.30
CA ALA A 79 -16.91 6.07 -5.70
C ALA A 79 -15.47 5.57 -5.87
N HIS A 80 -14.55 6.50 -6.13
CA HIS A 80 -13.13 6.17 -6.30
C HIS A 80 -12.56 5.52 -5.02
N PRO A 81 -11.87 4.35 -5.11
CA PRO A 81 -11.36 3.64 -3.94
C PRO A 81 -10.47 4.47 -3.00
N MET A 82 -9.66 5.39 -3.55
CA MET A 82 -8.80 6.27 -2.75
C MET A 82 -9.59 7.25 -1.87
N ALA A 83 -10.75 7.74 -2.34
CA ALA A 83 -11.61 8.60 -1.53
C ALA A 83 -12.17 7.84 -0.31
N ILE A 84 -12.57 6.58 -0.53
CA ILE A 84 -13.06 5.70 0.54
C ILE A 84 -11.92 5.39 1.52
N LEU A 85 -10.71 5.10 1.04
CA LEU A 85 -9.53 4.85 1.87
C LEU A 85 -9.17 6.04 2.76
N ILE A 86 -9.20 7.26 2.21
CA ILE A 86 -8.97 8.50 2.96
C ILE A 86 -9.99 8.64 4.10
N ALA A 87 -11.27 8.39 3.83
CA ALA A 87 -12.31 8.41 4.86
C ALA A 87 -12.08 7.32 5.93
N CYS A 88 -11.63 6.13 5.54
CA CYS A 88 -11.30 5.05 6.47
C CYS A 88 -10.14 5.43 7.39
N PHE A 89 -9.10 6.11 6.90
CA PHE A 89 -8.02 6.62 7.75
C PHE A 89 -8.51 7.68 8.75
N ALA A 90 -9.38 8.60 8.33
CA ALA A 90 -10.01 9.53 9.27
C ALA A 90 -10.84 8.80 10.34
N ALA A 91 -11.60 7.77 9.95
CA ALA A 91 -12.38 6.96 10.88
C ALA A 91 -11.52 6.15 11.85
N LEU A 92 -10.39 5.57 11.38
CA LEU A 92 -9.42 4.90 12.25
C LEU A 92 -8.77 5.89 13.21
N SER A 93 -8.47 7.11 12.77
CA SER A 93 -7.96 8.16 13.65
C SER A 93 -8.94 8.50 14.77
N ALA A 94 -10.24 8.54 14.47
CA ALA A 94 -11.27 8.74 15.48
C ALA A 94 -11.42 7.51 16.39
N HIS A 95 -11.35 6.29 15.83
CA HIS A 95 -11.48 5.04 16.57
C HIS A 95 -10.40 4.86 17.64
N TYR A 96 -9.16 5.25 17.35
CA TYR A 96 -8.03 5.14 18.28
C TYR A 96 -7.82 6.37 19.16
N HIS A 97 -8.68 7.38 19.09
CA HIS A 97 -8.54 8.58 19.92
C HIS A 97 -8.69 8.23 21.42
N GLY A 98 -7.69 8.60 22.23
CA GLY A 98 -7.63 8.30 23.66
C GLY A 98 -7.26 6.84 23.98
N ASN A 99 -7.02 6.01 22.97
CA ASN A 99 -6.52 4.64 23.09
C ASN A 99 -5.38 4.42 22.08
N GLU A 100 -4.49 5.41 21.99
CA GLU A 100 -3.36 5.38 21.07
C GLU A 100 -2.40 4.23 21.41
N PRO A 101 -1.76 3.62 20.40
CA PRO A 101 -0.71 2.63 20.64
C PRO A 101 0.40 3.17 21.56
N PRO A 102 1.02 2.31 22.40
CA PRO A 102 2.01 2.75 23.39
C PRO A 102 3.21 3.51 22.83
N SER A 103 3.54 3.25 21.56
CA SER A 103 4.57 3.97 20.81
C SER A 103 4.15 4.23 19.36
N LEU A 104 4.82 5.18 18.72
CA LEU A 104 4.66 5.43 17.28
C LEU A 104 4.96 4.18 16.44
N LEU A 105 5.92 3.37 16.88
CA LEU A 105 6.30 2.13 16.22
C LEU A 105 5.19 1.08 16.30
N ASP A 106 4.56 0.90 17.47
CA ASP A 106 3.40 0.01 17.62
C ASP A 106 2.25 0.48 16.74
N GLY A 107 2.04 1.81 16.65
CA GLY A 107 1.06 2.38 15.72
C GLY A 107 1.39 2.13 14.26
N ALA A 108 2.67 2.20 13.87
CA ALA A 108 3.08 1.91 12.50
C ALA A 108 2.85 0.43 12.13
N VAL A 109 3.14 -0.49 13.05
CA VAL A 109 2.84 -1.93 12.88
C VAL A 109 1.33 -2.17 12.77
N LEU A 110 0.55 -1.52 13.63
CA LEU A 110 -0.92 -1.54 13.57
C LEU A 110 -1.44 -1.03 12.22
N ALA A 111 -0.91 0.10 11.73
CA ALA A 111 -1.32 0.66 10.45
C ALA A 111 -1.04 -0.29 9.28
N VAL A 112 0.15 -0.92 9.23
CA VAL A 112 0.47 -1.95 8.23
C VAL A 112 -0.57 -3.07 8.26
N SER A 113 -0.95 -3.54 9.45
CA SER A 113 -1.96 -4.60 9.59
C SER A 113 -3.35 -4.17 9.10
N LYS A 114 -3.84 -2.98 9.49
CA LYS A 114 -5.19 -2.52 9.15
C LYS A 114 -5.38 -2.19 7.68
N VAL A 115 -4.35 -1.65 7.00
CA VAL A 115 -4.46 -1.20 5.60
C VAL A 115 -4.89 -2.32 4.67
N ALA A 116 -4.33 -3.53 4.84
CA ALA A 116 -4.69 -4.69 4.02
C ALA A 116 -6.20 -5.01 4.09
N GLY A 117 -6.75 -5.09 5.31
CA GLY A 117 -8.17 -5.39 5.51
C GLY A 117 -9.10 -4.28 5.01
N VAL A 118 -8.70 -3.02 5.19
CA VAL A 118 -9.46 -1.86 4.69
C VAL A 118 -9.53 -1.88 3.18
N VAL A 119 -8.38 -2.01 2.50
CA VAL A 119 -8.32 -2.05 1.03
C VAL A 119 -9.09 -3.24 0.47
N ALA A 120 -8.98 -4.41 1.09
CA ALA A 120 -9.75 -5.59 0.68
C ALA A 120 -11.26 -5.37 0.83
N SER A 121 -11.69 -4.75 1.92
CA SER A 121 -13.10 -4.42 2.16
C SER A 121 -13.63 -3.40 1.15
N ILE A 122 -12.81 -2.40 0.78
CA ILE A 122 -13.15 -1.41 -0.25
C ILE A 122 -13.35 -2.11 -1.60
N TYR A 123 -12.41 -2.95 -2.02
CA TYR A 123 -12.52 -3.71 -3.28
C TYR A 123 -13.81 -4.54 -3.33
N ARG A 124 -14.15 -5.21 -2.23
CA ARG A 124 -15.35 -6.03 -2.18
C ARG A 124 -16.62 -5.21 -2.25
N HIS A 125 -16.66 -4.07 -1.56
CA HIS A 125 -17.80 -3.14 -1.64
C HIS A 125 -18.06 -2.65 -3.06
N ILE A 126 -17.03 -2.14 -3.75
CA ILE A 126 -17.15 -1.66 -5.14
C ILE A 126 -17.54 -2.80 -6.10
N ALA A 127 -17.08 -4.03 -5.83
CA ALA A 127 -17.42 -5.22 -6.59
C ALA A 127 -18.79 -5.83 -6.21
N ASN A 128 -19.55 -5.21 -5.31
CA ASN A 128 -20.82 -5.73 -4.79
C ASN A 128 -20.70 -7.13 -4.14
N LEU A 129 -19.64 -7.32 -3.36
CA LEU A 129 -19.34 -8.54 -2.61
C LEU A 129 -19.31 -8.23 -1.10
N GLU A 130 -19.79 -9.18 -0.29
CA GLU A 130 -19.71 -9.07 1.18
C GLU A 130 -18.27 -9.21 1.67
N PRO A 131 -17.79 -8.44 2.67
CA PRO A 131 -16.44 -8.57 3.22
C PRO A 131 -16.08 -10.00 3.63
N VAL A 132 -14.82 -10.40 3.42
CA VAL A 132 -14.28 -11.68 3.93
C VAL A 132 -13.49 -11.39 5.20
N ALA A 133 -13.68 -12.21 6.23
CA ALA A 133 -12.92 -12.10 7.47
C ALA A 133 -11.44 -12.41 7.23
N ALA A 134 -10.56 -11.76 7.98
CA ALA A 134 -9.14 -12.08 7.95
C ALA A 134 -8.86 -13.49 8.53
N ASP A 135 -7.86 -14.17 7.99
CA ASP A 135 -7.30 -15.40 8.56
C ASP A 135 -5.92 -15.10 9.15
N THR A 136 -5.81 -15.18 10.48
CA THR A 136 -4.59 -14.89 11.21
C THR A 136 -3.52 -15.97 11.09
N ASN A 137 -3.83 -17.12 10.46
CA ASN A 137 -2.87 -18.18 10.17
C ASN A 137 -2.16 -17.98 8.83
N LEU A 138 -2.66 -17.06 8.00
CA LEU A 138 -2.06 -16.72 6.71
C LEU A 138 -0.99 -15.62 6.88
N GLY A 139 0.03 -15.66 6.02
CA GLY A 139 0.97 -14.56 5.89
C GLY A 139 0.29 -13.31 5.33
N TYR A 140 1.02 -12.19 5.31
CA TYR A 140 0.43 -10.89 4.97
C TYR A 140 -0.19 -10.87 3.57
N SER A 141 0.57 -11.32 2.57
CA SER A 141 0.15 -11.34 1.18
C SER A 141 -0.93 -12.39 0.94
N GLU A 142 -0.84 -13.58 1.57
CA GLU A 142 -1.90 -14.59 1.49
C GLU A 142 -3.21 -14.11 2.11
N ASN A 143 -3.16 -13.49 3.29
CA ASN A 143 -4.34 -12.94 3.95
C ASN A 143 -4.97 -11.82 3.13
N PHE A 144 -4.17 -10.93 2.52
CA PHE A 144 -4.68 -9.89 1.64
C PHE A 144 -5.43 -10.48 0.43
N ILE A 145 -4.85 -11.46 -0.26
CA ILE A 145 -5.48 -12.15 -1.40
C ILE A 145 -6.74 -12.91 -0.95
N HIS A 146 -6.70 -13.58 0.20
CA HIS A 146 -7.85 -14.22 0.82
C HIS A 146 -8.99 -13.22 1.09
N MET A 147 -8.68 -12.08 1.71
CA MET A 147 -9.69 -11.08 2.02
C MET A 147 -10.27 -10.42 0.76
N MET A 148 -9.49 -10.27 -0.32
CA MET A 148 -9.97 -9.71 -1.59
C MET A 148 -10.92 -10.67 -2.30
N PHE A 149 -10.51 -11.93 -2.47
CA PHE A 149 -11.11 -12.86 -3.43
C PHE A 149 -11.80 -14.07 -2.79
N GLY A 150 -11.69 -14.25 -1.46
CA GLY A 150 -12.17 -15.44 -0.78
C GLY A 150 -11.60 -16.72 -1.41
N ASN A 151 -12.47 -17.71 -1.61
CA ASN A 151 -12.08 -18.99 -2.21
C ASN A 151 -12.03 -18.98 -3.76
N SER A 152 -12.21 -17.82 -4.41
CA SER A 152 -12.37 -17.73 -5.87
C SER A 152 -11.06 -17.76 -6.66
N VAL A 153 -9.91 -17.73 -6.00
CA VAL A 153 -8.59 -17.65 -6.67
C VAL A 153 -8.17 -18.99 -7.30
N GLY A 154 -8.61 -20.11 -6.72
CA GLY A 154 -8.32 -21.46 -7.20
C GLY A 154 -6.82 -21.73 -7.33
N SER A 155 -6.41 -22.41 -8.41
CA SER A 155 -5.01 -22.83 -8.65
C SER A 155 -4.01 -21.68 -8.85
N ARG A 156 -4.47 -20.43 -8.99
CA ARG A 156 -3.61 -19.26 -9.18
C ARG A 156 -3.14 -18.62 -7.87
N SER A 157 -3.65 -19.09 -6.72
CA SER A 157 -3.43 -18.47 -5.40
C SER A 157 -1.95 -18.25 -5.12
N ASP A 158 -1.13 -19.29 -5.24
CA ASP A 158 0.30 -19.20 -4.91
C ASP A 158 1.06 -18.19 -5.76
N VAL A 159 0.72 -18.10 -7.06
CA VAL A 159 1.34 -17.13 -7.97
C VAL A 159 0.90 -15.72 -7.59
N MET A 160 -0.38 -15.50 -7.32
CA MET A 160 -0.91 -14.19 -6.94
C MET A 160 -0.33 -13.71 -5.62
N CYS A 161 -0.23 -14.57 -4.61
CA CYS A 161 0.37 -14.24 -3.31
C CYS A 161 1.84 -13.84 -3.47
N ARG A 162 2.63 -14.61 -4.25
CA ARG A 162 4.04 -14.29 -4.51
C ARG A 162 4.21 -12.96 -5.25
N VAL A 163 3.43 -12.74 -6.32
CA VAL A 163 3.49 -11.49 -7.09
C VAL A 163 3.11 -10.31 -6.21
N MET A 164 2.09 -10.46 -5.37
CA MET A 164 1.66 -9.40 -4.46
C MET A 164 2.72 -9.08 -3.40
N ASP A 165 3.39 -10.10 -2.85
CA ASP A 165 4.49 -9.91 -1.90
C ASP A 165 5.66 -9.11 -2.51
N VAL A 166 6.00 -9.40 -3.76
CA VAL A 166 6.99 -8.64 -4.52
C VAL A 166 6.51 -7.20 -4.73
N ILE A 167 5.28 -6.99 -5.20
CA ILE A 167 4.73 -5.65 -5.42
C ILE A 167 4.77 -4.83 -4.12
N PHE A 168 4.33 -5.40 -3.01
CA PHE A 168 4.37 -4.72 -1.71
C PHE A 168 5.80 -4.41 -1.26
N THR A 169 6.75 -5.33 -1.47
CA THR A 169 8.17 -5.09 -1.17
C THR A 169 8.72 -3.92 -1.98
N LEU A 170 8.44 -3.90 -3.29
CA LEU A 170 8.91 -2.85 -4.20
C LEU A 170 8.31 -1.47 -3.89
N HIS A 171 7.12 -1.42 -3.28
CA HIS A 171 6.43 -0.18 -2.91
C HIS A 171 6.59 0.20 -1.43
N ALA A 172 7.38 -0.55 -0.66
CA ALA A 172 7.45 -0.37 0.80
C ALA A 172 8.01 0.99 1.24
N ASP A 173 8.99 1.54 0.52
CA ASP A 173 9.47 2.90 0.72
C ASP A 173 10.09 3.48 -0.56
N HIS A 174 10.08 4.80 -0.71
CA HIS A 174 10.69 5.46 -1.85
C HIS A 174 11.19 6.86 -1.47
N GLU A 175 11.97 6.91 -0.39
CA GLU A 175 12.61 8.13 0.14
C GLU A 175 11.61 9.28 0.40
N GLN A 176 11.97 10.53 0.10
CA GLN A 176 11.15 11.72 0.41
C GLN A 176 10.26 12.12 -0.77
N ASN A 177 9.53 11.15 -1.34
CA ASN A 177 8.49 11.43 -2.33
C ASN A 177 7.36 12.29 -1.73
N ALA A 178 6.48 12.81 -2.61
CA ALA A 178 5.47 13.79 -2.22
C ALA A 178 4.56 13.32 -1.07
N SER A 179 4.07 12.08 -1.11
CA SER A 179 3.22 11.53 -0.04
C SER A 179 3.99 11.34 1.28
N THR A 180 5.23 10.88 1.23
CA THR A 180 6.08 10.78 2.43
C THR A 180 6.33 12.16 3.04
N ALA A 181 6.59 13.17 2.22
CA ALA A 181 6.79 14.54 2.68
C ALA A 181 5.51 15.12 3.33
N ALA A 182 4.34 14.86 2.74
CA ALA A 182 3.06 15.29 3.29
C ALA A 182 2.78 14.68 4.67
N VAL A 183 2.97 13.36 4.83
CA VAL A 183 2.86 12.66 6.13
C VAL A 183 3.77 13.30 7.17
N ARG A 184 5.03 13.59 6.79
CA ARG A 184 6.00 14.18 7.72
C ARG A 184 5.64 15.60 8.13
N ILE A 185 5.14 16.42 7.22
CA ILE A 185 4.67 17.77 7.54
C ILE A 185 3.51 17.70 8.54
N SER A 186 2.49 16.88 8.27
CA SER A 186 1.36 16.71 9.18
C SER A 186 1.79 16.18 10.55
N CYS A 187 2.69 15.20 10.58
CA CYS A 187 3.19 14.65 11.83
C CYS A 187 4.08 15.64 12.59
N SER A 188 4.79 16.55 11.92
CA SER A 188 5.57 17.61 12.60
C SER A 188 4.70 18.61 13.37
N ALA A 189 3.41 18.69 13.04
CA ALA A 189 2.42 19.48 13.78
C ALA A 189 1.80 18.72 14.98
N GLY A 190 2.21 17.47 15.23
CA GLY A 190 1.70 16.66 16.34
C GLY A 190 0.39 15.92 16.05
N ALA A 191 0.00 15.78 14.78
CA ALA A 191 -1.18 14.99 14.41
C ALA A 191 -0.95 13.48 14.68
N GLY A 192 -2.02 12.77 15.03
CA GLY A 192 -1.99 11.32 15.22
C GLY A 192 -1.69 10.55 13.93
N LEU A 193 -1.20 9.31 14.05
CA LEU A 193 -0.70 8.52 12.93
C LEU A 193 -1.70 8.40 11.76
N PHE A 194 -2.92 7.90 12.02
CA PHE A 194 -3.92 7.73 10.97
C PHE A 194 -4.35 9.07 10.34
N ALA A 195 -4.36 10.16 11.12
CA ALA A 195 -4.57 11.50 10.57
C ALA A 195 -3.42 11.94 9.65
N CYS A 196 -2.15 11.62 9.97
CA CYS A 196 -1.04 11.85 9.03
C CYS A 196 -1.19 10.98 7.76
N LEU A 197 -1.67 9.75 7.88
CA LEU A 197 -1.90 8.86 6.73
C LEU A 197 -2.97 9.39 5.77
N VAL A 198 -3.94 10.17 6.26
CA VAL A 198 -4.88 10.91 5.38
C VAL A 198 -4.12 11.83 4.43
N ALA A 199 -3.15 12.62 4.93
CA ALA A 199 -2.35 13.51 4.10
C ALA A 199 -1.50 12.73 3.08
N GLY A 200 -0.93 11.60 3.51
CA GLY A 200 -0.19 10.68 2.64
C GLY A 200 -1.07 10.13 1.51
N ALA A 201 -2.23 9.56 1.84
CA ALA A 201 -3.16 8.99 0.86
C ALA A 201 -3.71 10.03 -0.11
N ALA A 202 -4.08 11.21 0.37
CA ALA A 202 -4.55 12.30 -0.48
C ALA A 202 -3.47 12.76 -1.47
N THR A 203 -2.22 12.83 -1.03
CA THR A 203 -1.10 13.20 -1.90
C THR A 203 -0.75 12.07 -2.88
N LEU A 204 -0.83 10.81 -2.43
CA LEU A 204 -0.58 9.63 -3.25
C LEU A 204 -1.62 9.46 -4.37
N TRP A 205 -2.88 9.83 -4.13
CA TRP A 205 -3.95 9.69 -5.10
C TRP A 205 -3.74 10.54 -6.37
N GLY A 206 -2.99 11.64 -6.32
CA GLY A 206 -2.75 12.48 -7.49
C GLY A 206 -2.18 11.69 -8.68
N SER A 207 -2.67 11.98 -9.89
CA SER A 207 -2.25 11.30 -11.13
C SER A 207 -0.76 11.44 -11.45
N ALA A 208 -0.12 12.51 -10.98
CA ALA A 208 1.32 12.74 -11.10
C ALA A 208 2.16 12.03 -10.02
N HIS A 209 1.54 11.16 -9.21
CA HIS A 209 2.21 10.40 -8.15
C HIS A 209 1.73 8.94 -8.16
N GLY A 210 1.03 8.49 -7.11
CA GLY A 210 0.57 7.09 -7.01
C GLY A 210 -0.56 6.74 -7.98
N GLY A 211 -1.38 7.71 -8.39
CA GLY A 211 -2.45 7.50 -9.39
C GLY A 211 -1.93 7.23 -10.80
N ALA A 212 -0.62 7.34 -11.04
CA ALA A 212 -0.01 7.06 -12.32
C ALA A 212 -0.15 5.57 -12.73
N ASN A 213 -0.18 4.64 -11.78
CA ASN A 213 -0.31 3.21 -12.11
C ASN A 213 -1.66 2.88 -12.76
N GLU A 214 -2.76 3.43 -12.23
CA GLU A 214 -4.10 3.33 -12.81
C GLU A 214 -4.16 4.05 -14.16
N ALA A 215 -3.54 5.23 -14.26
CA ALA A 215 -3.45 5.95 -15.54
C ALA A 215 -2.72 5.15 -16.62
N VAL A 216 -1.65 4.41 -16.27
CA VAL A 216 -0.94 3.52 -17.20
C VAL A 216 -1.83 2.37 -17.67
N ILE A 217 -2.60 1.74 -16.78
CA ILE A 217 -3.54 0.67 -17.18
C ILE A 217 -4.61 1.21 -18.12
N ASN A 218 -5.23 2.35 -17.78
CA ASN A 218 -6.22 3.00 -18.64
C ASN A 218 -5.63 3.39 -20.00
N MET A 219 -4.38 3.86 -20.03
CA MET A 219 -3.66 4.15 -21.27
C MET A 219 -3.45 2.89 -22.12
N LEU A 220 -3.06 1.78 -21.50
CA LEU A 220 -2.89 0.51 -22.21
C LEU A 220 -4.22 -0.01 -22.77
N ASP A 221 -5.31 0.14 -22.03
CA ASP A 221 -6.66 -0.20 -22.49
C ASP A 221 -7.10 0.69 -23.67
N GLU A 222 -6.77 1.98 -23.66
CA GLU A 222 -7.02 2.90 -24.79
C GLU A 222 -6.20 2.52 -26.04
N ILE A 223 -4.94 2.13 -25.86
CA ILE A 223 -4.08 1.64 -26.96
C ILE A 223 -4.67 0.35 -27.55
N GLY A 224 -5.19 -0.54 -26.71
CA GLY A 224 -5.89 -1.77 -27.09
C GLY A 224 -4.99 -2.90 -27.60
N SER A 225 -4.10 -2.64 -28.56
CA SER A 225 -3.21 -3.65 -29.14
C SER A 225 -1.79 -3.13 -29.43
N PRO A 226 -0.76 -4.01 -29.45
CA PRO A 226 0.63 -3.61 -29.67
C PRO A 226 0.87 -2.84 -30.98
N GLU A 227 0.08 -3.09 -32.01
CA GLU A 227 0.18 -2.43 -33.32
C GLU A 227 -0.13 -0.92 -33.24
N ASN A 228 -0.95 -0.51 -32.27
CA ASN A 228 -1.36 0.88 -32.07
C ASN A 228 -0.35 1.70 -31.27
N VAL A 229 0.69 1.09 -30.71
CA VAL A 229 1.68 1.80 -29.87
C VAL A 229 2.39 2.90 -30.65
N SER A 230 2.76 2.64 -31.91
CA SER A 230 3.49 3.62 -32.73
C SER A 230 2.64 4.86 -33.01
N SER A 231 1.36 4.68 -33.31
CA SER A 231 0.44 5.79 -33.58
C SER A 231 0.13 6.58 -32.31
N PHE A 232 -0.03 5.90 -31.17
CA PHE A 232 -0.22 6.53 -29.87
C PHE A 232 0.98 7.42 -29.48
N ILE A 233 2.21 6.90 -29.60
CA ILE A 233 3.43 7.67 -29.31
C ILE A 233 3.55 8.90 -30.20
N GLN A 234 3.18 8.79 -31.49
CA GLN A 234 3.17 9.94 -32.40
C GLN A 234 2.20 11.02 -31.96
N LYS A 235 0.98 10.65 -31.52
CA LYS A 235 -0.02 11.59 -30.99
C LYS A 235 0.47 12.34 -29.74
N VAL A 236 1.11 11.63 -28.81
CA VAL A 236 1.68 12.25 -27.61
C VAL A 236 2.78 13.25 -27.98
N LYS A 237 3.69 12.85 -28.89
CA LYS A 237 4.81 13.72 -29.34
C LYS A 237 4.35 14.94 -30.13
N SER A 238 3.25 14.85 -30.88
CA SER A 238 2.70 15.98 -31.64
C SER A 238 2.03 17.03 -30.75
N ASN A 239 1.86 16.77 -29.45
CA ASN A 239 1.26 17.69 -28.46
C ASN A 239 -0.13 18.20 -28.90
N SER A 240 -0.79 17.46 -29.80
CA SER A 240 -2.03 17.84 -30.48
C SER A 240 -3.26 17.44 -29.67
N ASP A 241 -3.12 16.49 -28.76
CA ASP A 241 -4.13 16.08 -27.80
C ASP A 241 -3.58 16.27 -26.38
N ALA A 242 -4.44 16.56 -25.41
CA ALA A 242 -4.09 16.74 -23.99
C ALA A 242 -3.58 15.46 -23.29
N VAL A 243 -3.05 14.50 -24.05
CA VAL A 243 -2.47 13.25 -23.57
C VAL A 243 -1.03 13.53 -23.13
N ARG A 244 -0.82 13.60 -21.81
CA ARG A 244 0.52 13.71 -21.21
C ARG A 244 0.93 12.35 -20.67
N LEU A 245 2.18 11.97 -20.95
CA LEU A 245 2.88 10.87 -20.27
C LEU A 245 3.42 11.35 -18.91
#